data_AF-A0A1L6PN54-F1
#
_entry.id   AF-A0A1L6PN54-F1
#
_cell.length_a   1.000
_cell.length_b   1.000
_cell.length_c   1.000
_cell.angle_alpha   90.00
_cell.angle_beta   90.00
_cell.angle_gamma   90.00
#
_symmetry.space_group_name_H-M   'P 1'
#
loop_
_entity.id
_entity.type
_entity.pdbx_description
1 polymer ?
#
loop_
_entity_poly.entity_id
_entity_poly.type
_entity_poly.pdbx_seq_one_letter_code
_entity_poly.pdbx_strand_id
1 'polypeptide(L)'
;MSMPSLPGDGTREAARRWLIHLRIADVPRVRTLFTHHPRYADLTPVQYAEGLEWLRRTDLVSPSGRPAVNVGEGLSLSSTAVPHVLWNAEDEERRRATGTAGESCLLALLRQAGMASVEHVSAVSDAFGFDIAATTPLDEHLHLEVKATTDPTRLVVHLSRHESDVMGADPRWVMGAVLVGRDGAALNVATVSRSWLLSAIPQDRSQRGTWESVRLAVPPEALKPGLIMEGGKSVLPGGSCAMPGVWGMTEREVASA
;
A
#
# COMPACT_ATOMS: atom_id res chain seq x y z
N MET A 1 11.73 -27.16 12.19
CA MET A 1 10.32 -27.17 12.65
C MET A 1 9.56 -28.11 11.73
N SER A 2 8.89 -29.13 12.26
CA SER A 2 8.12 -30.09 11.47
C SER A 2 6.93 -29.39 10.80
N MET A 3 6.73 -29.62 9.49
CA MET A 3 5.57 -29.09 8.80
C MET A 3 4.28 -29.68 9.38
N PRO A 4 3.25 -28.87 9.69
CA PRO A 4 1.98 -29.40 10.14
C PRO A 4 1.40 -30.29 9.02
N SER A 5 0.90 -31.46 9.41
CA SER A 5 0.25 -32.41 8.51
C SER A 5 -0.85 -31.72 7.69
N LEU A 6 -0.86 -31.96 6.38
CA LEU A 6 -1.84 -31.39 5.46
C LEU A 6 -3.27 -31.80 5.88
N PRO A 7 -4.20 -30.84 6.04
CA PRO A 7 -5.56 -31.16 6.44
C PRO A 7 -6.33 -31.79 5.25
N GLY A 8 -7.44 -32.46 5.54
CA GLY A 8 -8.29 -33.10 4.53
C GLY A 8 -8.83 -32.13 3.49
N ASP A 9 -9.26 -32.66 2.33
CA ASP A 9 -9.64 -31.87 1.16
C ASP A 9 -10.74 -30.84 1.44
N GLY A 10 -11.76 -31.22 2.22
CA GLY A 10 -12.84 -30.30 2.63
C GLY A 10 -12.37 -29.17 3.54
N THR A 11 -11.41 -29.44 4.42
CA THR A 11 -10.80 -28.44 5.31
C THR A 11 -9.90 -27.47 4.53
N ARG A 12 -9.21 -27.95 3.47
CA ARG A 12 -8.43 -27.09 2.56
C ARG A 12 -9.33 -26.17 1.74
N GLU A 13 -10.43 -26.68 1.20
CA GLU A 13 -11.40 -25.85 0.47
C GLU A 13 -12.08 -24.83 1.40
N ALA A 14 -12.42 -25.23 2.64
CA ALA A 14 -12.88 -24.30 3.67
C ALA A 14 -11.86 -23.18 3.95
N ALA A 15 -10.59 -23.52 4.13
CA ALA A 15 -9.51 -22.56 4.34
C ALA A 15 -9.36 -21.58 3.16
N ARG A 16 -9.42 -22.09 1.92
CA ARG A 16 -9.40 -21.25 0.72
C ARG A 16 -10.56 -20.24 0.72
N ARG A 17 -11.77 -20.67 1.07
CA ARG A 17 -12.95 -19.78 1.14
C ARG A 17 -12.82 -18.74 2.24
N TRP A 18 -12.30 -19.11 3.40
CA TRP A 18 -11.97 -18.14 4.46
C TRP A 18 -11.01 -17.06 3.95
N LEU A 19 -9.93 -17.43 3.26
CA LEU A 19 -8.99 -16.47 2.70
C LEU A 19 -9.60 -15.55 1.64
N ILE A 20 -10.55 -16.03 0.84
CA ILE A 20 -11.27 -15.22 -0.14
C ILE A 20 -12.17 -14.19 0.57
N HIS A 21 -12.97 -14.64 1.52
CA HIS A 21 -14.02 -13.80 2.12
C HIS A 21 -13.53 -12.91 3.26
N LEU A 22 -12.45 -13.29 3.96
CA LEU A 22 -11.86 -12.44 5.00
C LEU A 22 -11.20 -11.17 4.44
N ARG A 23 -11.00 -11.09 3.12
CA ARG A 23 -10.55 -9.87 2.45
C ARG A 23 -11.59 -8.75 2.48
N ILE A 24 -12.87 -9.12 2.64
CA ILE A 24 -14.01 -8.21 2.49
C ILE A 24 -14.91 -8.16 3.72
N ALA A 25 -14.72 -9.06 4.69
CA ALA A 25 -15.57 -9.17 5.88
C ALA A 25 -14.81 -9.81 7.04
N ASP A 26 -15.25 -9.55 8.28
CA ASP A 26 -14.66 -10.13 9.49
C ASP A 26 -15.09 -11.60 9.73
N VAL A 27 -14.43 -12.25 10.70
CA VAL A 27 -14.69 -13.66 11.01
C VAL A 27 -16.16 -13.97 11.34
N PRO A 28 -16.86 -13.20 12.20
CA PRO A 28 -18.28 -13.42 12.46
C PRO A 28 -19.15 -13.35 11.20
N ARG A 29 -18.94 -12.36 10.34
CA ARG A 29 -19.76 -12.16 9.14
C ARG A 29 -19.51 -13.23 8.08
N VAL A 30 -18.25 -13.63 7.87
CA VAL A 30 -17.91 -14.73 6.98
C VAL A 30 -18.45 -16.07 7.51
N ARG A 31 -18.45 -16.28 8.82
CA ARG A 31 -19.07 -17.46 9.45
C ARG A 31 -20.57 -17.53 9.17
N THR A 32 -21.29 -16.42 9.33
CA THR A 32 -22.72 -16.33 9.02
C THR A 32 -22.99 -16.64 7.54
N LEU A 33 -22.12 -16.18 6.63
CA LEU A 33 -22.21 -16.49 5.20
C LEU A 33 -22.09 -18.00 4.94
N PHE A 34 -21.10 -18.66 5.53
CA PHE A 34 -20.89 -20.10 5.35
C PHE A 34 -22.01 -20.95 5.94
N THR A 35 -22.64 -20.50 7.04
CA THR A 35 -23.73 -21.24 7.69
C THR A 35 -25.06 -21.14 6.92
N HIS A 36 -25.37 -19.99 6.33
CA HIS A 36 -26.74 -19.71 5.86
C HIS A 36 -26.88 -19.58 4.34
N HIS A 37 -25.79 -19.40 3.59
CA HIS A 37 -25.89 -19.18 2.16
C HIS A 37 -25.75 -20.50 1.38
N PRO A 38 -26.74 -20.89 0.53
CA PRO A 38 -26.78 -22.20 -0.14
C PRO A 38 -25.53 -22.55 -0.97
N ARG A 39 -24.84 -21.55 -1.51
CA ARG A 39 -23.57 -21.69 -2.25
C ARG A 39 -22.42 -22.30 -1.43
N TYR A 40 -22.52 -22.32 -0.10
CA TYR A 40 -21.49 -22.83 0.81
C TYR A 40 -21.94 -24.06 1.61
N ALA A 41 -23.10 -24.64 1.27
CA ALA A 41 -23.67 -25.79 1.97
C ALA A 41 -22.97 -27.13 1.67
N ASP A 42 -22.00 -27.13 0.75
CA ASP A 42 -21.20 -28.30 0.36
C ASP A 42 -20.14 -28.68 1.41
N LEU A 43 -19.87 -27.81 2.39
CA LEU A 43 -18.96 -28.07 3.51
C LEU A 43 -19.69 -27.93 4.84
N THR A 44 -19.34 -28.78 5.79
CA THR A 44 -19.93 -28.74 7.14
C THR A 44 -19.40 -27.55 7.96
N PRO A 45 -20.17 -27.05 8.95
CA PRO A 45 -19.68 -26.04 9.87
C PRO A 45 -18.37 -26.42 10.58
N VAL A 46 -18.16 -27.72 10.83
CA VAL A 46 -16.93 -28.26 11.42
C VAL A 46 -15.74 -28.07 10.48
N GLN A 47 -15.88 -28.41 9.19
CA GLN A 47 -14.82 -28.18 8.19
C GLN A 47 -14.47 -26.70 8.06
N TYR A 48 -15.46 -25.80 8.17
CA TYR A 48 -15.20 -24.37 8.22
C TYR A 48 -14.47 -23.93 9.49
N ALA A 49 -14.81 -24.46 10.65
CA ALA A 49 -14.10 -24.16 11.89
C ALA A 49 -12.64 -24.64 11.84
N GLU A 50 -12.43 -25.89 11.40
CA GLU A 50 -11.11 -26.49 11.23
C GLU A 50 -10.27 -25.75 10.18
N GLY A 51 -10.89 -25.29 9.09
CA GLY A 51 -10.22 -24.50 8.06
C GLY A 51 -9.69 -23.18 8.62
N LEU A 52 -10.49 -22.45 9.41
CA LEU A 52 -10.06 -21.20 10.05
C LEU A 52 -8.98 -21.45 11.12
N GLU A 53 -9.13 -22.50 11.91
CA GLU A 53 -8.15 -22.85 12.93
C GLU A 53 -6.82 -23.29 12.32
N TRP A 54 -6.87 -24.03 11.21
CA TRP A 54 -5.68 -24.36 10.43
C TRP A 54 -5.01 -23.09 9.90
N LEU A 55 -5.76 -22.16 9.28
CA LEU A 55 -5.22 -20.89 8.81
C LEU A 55 -4.56 -20.06 9.94
N ARG A 56 -5.13 -20.06 11.15
CA ARG A 56 -4.54 -19.40 12.32
C ARG A 56 -3.27 -20.09 12.80
N ARG A 57 -3.26 -21.43 12.86
CA ARG A 57 -2.07 -22.21 13.24
C ARG A 57 -0.93 -22.09 12.25
N THR A 58 -1.23 -21.79 10.99
CA THR A 58 -0.24 -21.55 9.93
C THR A 58 0.02 -20.06 9.70
N ASP A 59 -0.46 -19.18 10.59
CA ASP A 59 -0.31 -17.71 10.52
C ASP A 59 -0.81 -17.06 9.21
N LEU A 60 -1.69 -17.75 8.47
CA LEU A 60 -2.34 -17.24 7.25
C LEU A 60 -3.53 -16.31 7.55
N VAL A 61 -4.07 -16.40 8.76
CA VAL A 61 -5.09 -15.49 9.30
C VAL A 61 -4.66 -15.09 10.70
N SER A 62 -4.59 -13.79 10.98
CA SER A 62 -4.20 -13.27 12.29
C SER A 62 -5.16 -13.74 13.39
N PRO A 63 -4.77 -13.63 14.68
CA PRO A 63 -5.69 -13.82 15.80
C PRO A 63 -6.93 -12.92 15.70
N SER A 64 -6.75 -11.70 15.16
CA SER A 64 -7.82 -10.73 14.89
C SER A 64 -8.68 -11.06 13.66
N GLY A 65 -8.42 -12.16 12.96
CA GLY A 65 -9.26 -12.64 11.86
C GLY A 65 -9.01 -11.96 10.52
N ARG A 66 -7.91 -11.24 10.36
CA ARG A 66 -7.53 -10.62 9.08
C ARG A 66 -6.66 -11.60 8.28
N PRO A 67 -6.91 -11.78 6.97
CA PRO A 67 -6.05 -12.62 6.15
C PRO A 67 -4.68 -11.96 6.02
N ALA A 68 -3.63 -12.73 6.28
CA ALA A 68 -2.24 -12.28 6.16
C ALA A 68 -1.72 -12.34 4.70
N VAL A 69 -2.59 -12.73 3.74
CA VAL A 69 -2.25 -12.95 2.32
C VAL A 69 -3.25 -12.30 1.35
N ASN A 70 -2.78 -11.86 0.17
CA ASN A 70 -3.61 -11.32 -0.91
C ASN A 70 -3.79 -12.37 -2.03
N VAL A 71 -5.00 -12.93 -2.15
CA VAL A 71 -5.32 -13.94 -3.18
C VAL A 71 -5.76 -13.23 -4.47
N GLY A 72 -4.85 -13.05 -5.43
CA GLY A 72 -5.15 -12.47 -6.76
C GLY A 72 -5.83 -13.45 -7.72
N GLU A 73 -6.57 -12.93 -8.70
CA GLU A 73 -7.40 -13.62 -9.72
C GLU A 73 -6.65 -14.55 -10.71
N GLY A 74 -5.41 -14.94 -10.42
CA GLY A 74 -4.57 -15.77 -11.29
C GLY A 74 -4.41 -17.24 -10.85
N LEU A 75 -5.27 -17.75 -9.95
CA LEU A 75 -5.19 -19.16 -9.55
C LEU A 75 -5.78 -20.06 -10.64
N SER A 76 -4.91 -20.71 -11.40
CA SER A 76 -5.30 -21.81 -12.29
C SER A 76 -6.06 -22.88 -11.48
N LEU A 77 -7.32 -23.09 -11.85
CA LEU A 77 -8.30 -23.92 -11.14
C LEU A 77 -8.05 -25.44 -11.27
N SER A 78 -6.89 -25.87 -11.78
CA SER A 78 -6.61 -27.29 -12.09
C SER A 78 -5.49 -27.93 -11.27
N SER A 79 -4.87 -27.23 -10.32
CA SER A 79 -3.77 -27.77 -9.53
C SER A 79 -4.23 -28.15 -8.11
N THR A 80 -4.10 -29.44 -7.78
CA THR A 80 -4.23 -30.02 -6.43
C THR A 80 -3.18 -29.50 -5.43
N ALA A 81 -2.22 -28.70 -5.89
CA ALA A 81 -1.32 -27.93 -5.03
C ALA A 81 -1.90 -26.53 -4.81
N VAL A 82 -2.25 -26.23 -3.55
CA VAL A 82 -2.34 -24.84 -3.07
C VAL A 82 -0.98 -24.22 -3.37
N PRO A 83 -0.87 -23.19 -4.22
CA PRO A 83 0.42 -22.58 -4.50
C PRO A 83 1.02 -22.10 -3.19
N HIS A 84 2.25 -22.53 -2.93
CA HIS A 84 3.08 -22.02 -1.86
C HIS A 84 3.40 -20.54 -2.15
N VAL A 85 2.46 -19.65 -1.85
CA VAL A 85 2.78 -18.24 -1.66
C VAL A 85 3.30 -18.14 -0.23
N LEU A 86 4.60 -18.33 -0.09
CA LEU A 86 5.36 -17.99 1.10
C LEU A 86 5.29 -16.47 1.27
N TRP A 87 4.28 -15.99 1.99
CA TRP A 87 4.31 -14.66 2.59
C TRP A 87 4.89 -14.84 3.98
N ASN A 88 6.17 -14.51 4.13
CA ASN A 88 6.87 -14.59 5.41
C ASN A 88 6.61 -13.28 6.19
N ALA A 89 6.64 -13.34 7.52
CA ALA A 89 6.70 -12.12 8.34
C ALA A 89 7.84 -11.19 7.89
N GLU A 90 8.88 -11.76 7.27
CA GLU A 90 9.99 -11.04 6.65
C GLU A 90 9.58 -10.19 5.44
N ASP A 91 8.52 -10.50 4.69
CA ASP A 91 8.01 -9.69 3.57
C ASP A 91 7.27 -8.46 4.09
N GLU A 92 6.48 -8.63 5.15
CA GLU A 92 5.81 -7.52 5.83
C GLU A 92 6.85 -6.62 6.53
N GLU A 93 7.82 -7.22 7.19
CA GLU A 93 8.95 -6.50 7.78
C GLU A 93 9.76 -5.79 6.69
N ARG A 94 10.02 -6.42 5.54
CA ARG A 94 10.68 -5.77 4.39
C ARG A 94 9.86 -4.62 3.83
N ARG A 95 8.53 -4.73 3.75
CA ARG A 95 7.66 -3.62 3.32
C ARG A 95 7.65 -2.48 4.31
N ARG A 96 7.51 -2.78 5.60
CA ARG A 96 7.58 -1.77 6.67
C ARG A 96 8.93 -1.08 6.67
N ALA A 97 10.03 -1.84 6.59
CA ALA A 97 11.38 -1.31 6.48
C ALA A 97 11.56 -0.44 5.23
N THR A 98 10.97 -0.81 4.09
CA THR A 98 10.98 0.01 2.87
C THR A 98 10.21 1.31 3.06
N GLY A 99 9.03 1.26 3.69
CA GLY A 99 8.23 2.45 4.03
C GLY A 99 9.01 3.41 4.94
N THR A 100 9.48 2.90 6.07
CA THR A 100 10.30 3.65 7.04
C THR A 100 11.56 4.23 6.41
N ALA A 101 12.24 3.49 5.53
CA ALA A 101 13.41 3.99 4.80
C ALA A 101 13.04 5.13 3.85
N GLY A 102 11.91 5.03 3.13
CA GLY A 102 11.41 6.08 2.26
C GLY A 102 11.08 7.38 3.01
N GLU A 103 10.34 7.28 4.11
CA GLU A 103 10.02 8.41 5.00
C GLU A 103 11.30 9.05 5.55
N SER A 104 12.20 8.23 6.10
CA SER A 104 13.47 8.69 6.70
C SER A 104 14.36 9.39 5.68
N CYS A 105 14.44 8.87 4.45
CA CYS A 105 15.19 9.50 3.38
C CYS A 105 14.58 10.83 2.96
N LEU A 106 13.25 10.90 2.80
CA LEU A 106 12.60 12.15 2.40
C LEU A 106 12.75 13.22 3.48
N LEU A 107 12.61 12.85 4.76
CA LEU A 107 12.92 13.72 5.90
C LEU A 107 14.35 14.27 5.82
N ALA A 108 15.34 13.41 5.55
CA ALA A 108 16.74 13.82 5.45
C ALA A 108 16.98 14.75 4.25
N LEU A 109 16.41 14.44 3.08
CA LEU A 109 16.50 15.27 1.88
C LEU A 109 15.89 16.65 2.09
N LEU A 110 14.71 16.74 2.71
CA LEU A 110 14.05 18.01 3.03
C LEU A 110 14.90 18.87 3.98
N ARG A 111 15.49 18.26 5.00
CA ARG A 111 16.40 18.97 5.92
C ARG A 111 17.66 19.47 5.20
N GLN A 112 18.25 18.65 4.34
CA GLN A 112 19.43 19.03 3.55
C GLN A 112 19.11 20.14 2.53
N ALA A 113 17.90 20.17 1.99
CA ALA A 113 17.42 21.22 1.11
C ALA A 113 17.13 22.56 1.82
N GLY A 114 17.31 22.61 3.15
CA GLY A 114 17.19 23.84 3.92
C GLY A 114 15.74 24.23 4.23
N MET A 115 14.82 23.27 4.34
CA MET A 115 13.48 23.55 4.88
C MET A 115 13.60 24.17 6.29
N ALA A 116 12.75 25.16 6.57
CA ALA A 116 12.74 25.87 7.85
C ALA A 116 12.29 24.96 9.00
N SER A 117 11.33 24.06 8.74
CA SER A 117 10.93 23.00 9.66
C SER A 117 10.59 21.72 8.89
N VAL A 118 10.83 20.57 9.52
CA VAL A 118 10.49 19.23 8.98
C VAL A 118 10.17 18.29 10.14
N GLU A 119 8.91 17.86 10.21
CA GLU A 119 8.33 17.05 11.28
C GLU A 119 7.73 15.75 10.72
N HIS A 120 8.00 14.62 11.37
CA HIS A 120 7.39 13.33 11.06
C HIS A 120 6.12 13.19 11.91
N VAL A 121 4.97 13.59 11.36
CA VAL A 121 3.72 13.70 12.11
C VAL A 121 3.01 12.36 12.29
N SER A 122 3.16 11.42 11.35
CA SER A 122 2.60 10.06 11.49
C SER A 122 3.28 9.25 12.60
N ALA A 123 4.53 9.55 12.93
CA ALA A 123 5.20 9.00 14.12
C ALA A 123 4.53 9.43 15.44
N VAL A 124 3.71 10.50 15.41
CA VAL A 124 2.97 11.02 16.56
C VAL A 124 1.49 10.64 16.50
N SER A 125 0.86 10.71 15.32
CA SER A 125 -0.56 10.37 15.14
C SER A 125 -0.93 10.11 13.68
N ASP A 126 -1.66 9.03 13.41
CA ASP A 126 -2.24 8.76 12.09
C ASP A 126 -3.42 9.69 11.74
N ALA A 127 -3.91 10.48 12.70
CA ALA A 127 -5.06 11.36 12.51
C ALA A 127 -4.81 12.49 11.50
N PHE A 128 -3.54 12.82 11.21
CA PHE A 128 -3.20 13.89 10.27
C PHE A 128 -3.48 13.51 8.81
N GLY A 129 -3.42 12.22 8.44
CA GLY A 129 -3.65 11.76 7.07
C GLY A 129 -2.53 12.11 6.08
N PHE A 130 -1.33 12.35 6.61
CA PHE A 130 -0.06 12.49 5.91
C PHE A 130 1.10 12.17 6.87
N ASP A 131 2.27 11.87 6.33
CA ASP A 131 3.44 11.44 7.10
C ASP A 131 4.30 12.60 7.60
N ILE A 132 4.61 13.57 6.72
CA ILE A 132 5.59 14.62 7.01
C ILE A 132 4.95 16.01 6.84
N ALA A 133 5.10 16.86 7.85
CA ALA A 133 4.86 18.30 7.73
C ALA A 133 6.20 19.02 7.50
N ALA A 134 6.26 19.91 6.52
CA ALA A 134 7.44 20.74 6.29
C ALA A 134 7.05 22.19 5.97
N THR A 135 7.93 23.12 6.30
CA THR A 135 7.78 24.54 5.98
C THR A 135 9.01 25.03 5.21
N THR A 136 8.78 25.72 4.10
CA THR A 136 9.87 26.32 3.32
C THR A 136 10.44 27.56 4.02
N PRO A 137 11.65 28.05 3.66
CA PRO A 137 12.19 29.30 4.18
C PRO A 137 11.31 30.54 3.96
N LEU A 138 10.37 30.46 3.01
CA LEU A 138 9.40 31.51 2.69
C LEU A 138 8.06 31.32 3.41
N ASP A 139 8.02 30.48 4.46
CA ASP A 139 6.85 30.20 5.30
C ASP A 139 5.68 29.53 4.54
N GLU A 140 5.99 28.79 3.48
CA GLU A 140 4.99 27.96 2.80
C GLU A 140 4.98 26.56 3.40
N HIS A 141 3.79 26.05 3.70
CA HIS A 141 3.61 24.73 4.28
C HIS A 141 3.40 23.65 3.22
N LEU A 142 3.89 22.46 3.53
CA LEU A 142 3.82 21.26 2.72
C LEU A 142 3.48 20.07 3.62
N HIS A 143 2.47 19.29 3.23
CA HIS A 143 2.05 18.08 3.94
C HIS A 143 2.22 16.87 3.02
N LEU A 144 3.02 15.89 3.44
CA LEU A 144 3.51 14.84 2.56
C LEU A 144 3.04 13.47 2.99
N GLU A 145 2.39 12.77 2.07
CA GLU A 145 2.19 11.33 2.14
C GLU A 145 3.31 10.63 1.36
N VAL A 146 4.01 9.69 1.99
CA VAL A 146 5.18 9.02 1.41
C VAL A 146 4.85 7.59 1.02
N LYS A 147 5.02 7.25 -0.26
CA LYS A 147 4.90 5.87 -0.74
C LYS A 147 6.25 5.39 -1.27
N ALA A 148 6.80 4.37 -0.62
CA ALA A 148 8.11 3.82 -0.93
C ALA A 148 8.05 2.46 -1.61
N THR A 149 8.99 2.19 -2.51
CA THR A 149 9.15 0.89 -3.17
C THR A 149 10.60 0.63 -3.50
N THR A 150 10.97 -0.65 -3.64
CA THR A 150 12.27 -1.07 -4.20
C THR A 150 12.18 -1.46 -5.69
N ASP A 151 10.97 -1.41 -6.27
CA ASP A 151 10.71 -1.78 -7.66
C ASP A 151 10.82 -0.54 -8.57
N PRO A 152 11.85 -0.46 -9.44
CA PRO A 152 12.05 0.68 -10.33
C PRO A 152 11.15 0.64 -11.57
N THR A 153 10.42 -0.46 -11.82
CA THR A 153 9.68 -0.67 -13.07
C THR A 153 8.22 -0.22 -12.99
N ARG A 154 7.66 -0.19 -11.78
CA ARG A 154 6.27 0.19 -11.54
C ARG A 154 6.12 0.85 -10.17
N LEU A 155 5.22 1.83 -10.10
CA LEU A 155 4.77 2.40 -8.84
C LEU A 155 3.35 1.93 -8.55
N VAL A 156 3.18 1.29 -7.39
CA VAL A 156 1.87 0.90 -6.87
C VAL A 156 1.69 1.61 -5.54
N VAL A 157 0.62 2.39 -5.43
CA VAL A 157 0.29 3.11 -4.20
C VAL A 157 -0.99 2.53 -3.59
N HIS A 158 -0.99 2.43 -2.27
CA HIS A 158 -2.16 2.10 -1.49
C HIS A 158 -2.59 3.36 -0.75
N LEU A 159 -3.82 3.81 -0.96
CA LEU A 159 -4.36 5.02 -0.34
C LEU A 159 -5.56 4.64 0.53
N SER A 160 -5.57 5.10 1.77
CA SER A 160 -6.74 4.95 2.64
C SER A 160 -7.82 6.01 2.33
N ARG A 161 -9.03 5.77 2.80
CA ARG A 161 -10.12 6.77 2.73
C ARG A 161 -9.72 8.06 3.44
N HIS A 162 -9.13 7.93 4.63
CA HIS A 162 -8.68 9.06 5.42
C HIS A 162 -7.63 9.90 4.68
N GLU A 163 -6.60 9.27 4.11
CA GLU A 163 -5.58 9.97 3.29
C GLU A 163 -6.21 10.68 2.08
N SER A 164 -7.19 10.06 1.42
CA SER A 164 -7.89 10.69 0.30
C SER A 164 -8.76 11.87 0.72
N ASP A 165 -9.46 11.76 1.83
CA ASP A 165 -10.33 12.83 2.33
C ASP A 165 -9.47 14.04 2.77
N VAL A 166 -8.35 13.79 3.47
CA VAL A 166 -7.36 14.81 3.82
C VAL A 166 -6.74 15.42 2.57
N MET A 167 -6.27 14.60 1.62
CA MET A 167 -5.77 15.08 0.34
C MET A 167 -6.79 15.99 -0.32
N GLY A 168 -8.06 15.59 -0.41
CA GLY A 168 -9.11 16.37 -1.06
C GLY A 168 -9.33 17.74 -0.41
N ALA A 169 -9.29 17.81 0.92
CA ALA A 169 -9.53 19.03 1.69
C ALA A 169 -8.31 19.96 1.77
N ASP A 170 -7.10 19.43 1.76
CA ASP A 170 -5.88 20.19 2.00
C ASP A 170 -5.09 20.44 0.70
N PRO A 171 -5.04 21.68 0.18
CA PRO A 171 -4.29 22.02 -1.04
C PRO A 171 -2.78 21.80 -0.91
N ARG A 172 -2.24 21.81 0.31
CA ARG A 172 -0.80 21.63 0.59
C ARG A 172 -0.39 20.16 0.64
N TRP A 173 -1.35 19.25 0.55
CA TRP A 173 -1.11 17.82 0.53
C TRP A 173 -0.48 17.38 -0.79
N VAL A 174 0.63 16.66 -0.69
CA VAL A 174 1.43 16.16 -1.81
C VAL A 174 1.82 14.70 -1.56
N MET A 175 1.67 13.84 -2.58
CA MET A 175 2.16 12.46 -2.51
C MET A 175 3.58 12.37 -3.08
N GLY A 176 4.54 12.07 -2.22
CA GLY A 176 5.92 11.75 -2.58
C GLY A 176 6.12 10.26 -2.80
N ALA A 177 6.62 9.87 -3.96
CA ALA A 177 7.03 8.50 -4.26
C ALA A 177 8.56 8.38 -4.13
N VAL A 178 9.04 7.35 -3.44
CA VAL A 178 10.48 7.13 -3.22
C VAL A 178 10.89 5.74 -3.72
N LEU A 179 11.87 5.69 -4.61
CA LEU A 179 12.58 4.47 -4.93
C LEU A 179 13.71 4.26 -3.91
N VAL A 180 13.63 3.19 -3.13
CA VAL A 180 14.58 2.89 -2.07
C VAL A 180 15.59 1.84 -2.56
N GLY A 181 16.86 2.11 -2.36
CA GLY A 181 17.98 1.23 -2.67
C GLY A 181 18.14 0.11 -1.64
N ARG A 182 19.04 -0.85 -1.92
CA ARG A 182 19.30 -1.97 -1.00
C ARG A 182 19.93 -1.52 0.32
N ASP A 183 20.61 -0.39 0.30
CA ASP A 183 21.21 0.28 1.46
C ASP A 183 20.21 1.16 2.23
N GLY A 184 18.94 1.21 1.79
CA GLY A 184 17.91 2.05 2.38
C GLY A 184 17.95 3.50 1.90
N ALA A 185 18.86 3.88 0.99
CA ALA A 185 18.95 5.24 0.47
C ALA A 185 17.88 5.53 -0.59
N ALA A 186 17.45 6.79 -0.69
CA ALA A 186 16.59 7.23 -1.79
C ALA A 186 17.39 7.31 -3.10
N LEU A 187 17.07 6.42 -4.04
CA LEU A 187 17.62 6.42 -5.40
C LEU A 187 16.85 7.35 -6.33
N ASN A 188 15.55 7.54 -6.09
CA ASN A 188 14.73 8.45 -6.87
C ASN A 188 13.57 8.99 -6.02
N VAL A 189 13.17 10.24 -6.30
CA VAL A 189 12.00 10.88 -5.69
C VAL A 189 11.15 11.46 -6.81
N ALA A 190 9.85 11.20 -6.76
CA ALA A 190 8.88 11.78 -7.68
C ALA A 190 7.62 12.25 -6.94
N THR A 191 6.91 13.18 -7.55
CA THR A 191 5.60 13.64 -7.10
C THR A 191 4.53 12.91 -7.92
N VAL A 192 3.53 12.33 -7.24
CA VAL A 192 2.34 11.78 -7.90
C VAL A 192 1.32 12.89 -8.09
N SER A 193 0.78 13.00 -9.30
CA SER A 193 -0.19 14.04 -9.66
C SER A 193 -1.47 13.94 -8.85
N ARG A 194 -1.76 15.00 -8.08
CA ARG A 194 -3.01 15.15 -7.32
C ARG A 194 -4.25 15.06 -8.20
N SER A 195 -4.25 15.71 -9.37
CA SER A 195 -5.39 15.69 -10.28
C SER A 195 -5.65 14.29 -10.85
N TRP A 196 -4.60 13.51 -11.06
CA TRP A 196 -4.73 12.10 -11.45
C TRP A 196 -5.22 11.23 -10.29
N LEU A 197 -4.69 11.43 -9.07
CA LEU A 197 -5.19 10.71 -7.88
C LEU A 197 -6.70 10.92 -7.72
N LEU A 198 -7.16 12.17 -7.76
CA LEU A 198 -8.57 12.51 -7.63
C LEU A 198 -9.44 11.91 -8.75
N SER A 199 -8.90 11.71 -9.95
CA SER A 199 -9.65 11.08 -11.05
C SER A 199 -9.64 9.54 -10.97
N ALA A 200 -8.66 8.94 -10.30
CA ALA A 200 -8.50 7.49 -10.18
C ALA A 200 -9.14 6.90 -8.91
N ILE A 201 -9.35 7.70 -7.86
CA ILE A 201 -9.93 7.24 -6.59
C ILE A 201 -11.41 6.88 -6.75
N PRO A 202 -11.89 5.78 -6.13
CA PRO A 202 -13.29 5.37 -6.21
C PRO A 202 -14.22 6.40 -5.57
N GLN A 203 -15.45 6.48 -6.10
CA GLN A 203 -16.53 7.19 -5.44
C GLN A 203 -17.48 6.21 -4.76
N ASP A 204 -18.01 6.62 -3.61
CA ASP A 204 -19.08 5.88 -2.95
C ASP A 204 -20.32 5.85 -3.85
N ARG A 205 -20.88 4.66 -4.06
CA ARG A 205 -22.05 4.49 -4.93
C ARG A 205 -23.37 4.75 -4.21
N SER A 206 -23.37 4.80 -2.88
CA SER A 206 -24.56 5.04 -2.07
C SER A 206 -24.21 5.46 -0.65
N GLN A 207 -25.17 6.01 0.08
CA GLN A 207 -25.01 6.33 1.52
C GLN A 207 -24.88 5.10 2.43
N ARG A 208 -25.04 3.87 1.90
CA ARG A 208 -25.02 2.63 2.68
C ARG A 208 -23.71 1.84 2.56
N GLY A 209 -22.74 2.35 1.80
CA GLY A 209 -21.46 1.69 1.62
C GLY A 209 -20.38 2.68 1.21
N THR A 210 -19.26 2.62 1.91
CA THR A 210 -18.10 3.48 1.70
C THR A 210 -16.89 2.65 1.31
N TRP A 211 -16.05 3.16 0.42
CA TRP A 211 -14.74 2.57 0.20
C TRP A 211 -13.79 2.93 1.36
N GLU A 212 -12.90 2.01 1.73
CA GLU A 212 -11.95 2.19 2.84
C GLU A 212 -10.50 2.32 2.40
N SER A 213 -10.12 1.63 1.33
CA SER A 213 -8.79 1.74 0.73
C SER A 213 -8.83 1.42 -0.77
N VAL A 214 -7.85 1.93 -1.51
CA VAL A 214 -7.67 1.64 -2.93
C VAL A 214 -6.20 1.33 -3.23
N ARG A 215 -5.98 0.40 -4.16
CA ARG A 215 -4.67 0.10 -4.76
C ARG A 215 -4.63 0.68 -6.17
N LEU A 216 -3.71 1.61 -6.41
CA LEU A 216 -3.56 2.29 -7.68
C LEU A 216 -2.22 1.91 -8.32
N ALA A 217 -2.25 1.50 -9.58
CA ALA A 217 -1.05 1.42 -10.41
C ALA A 217 -0.85 2.80 -11.05
N VAL A 218 0.20 3.50 -10.65
CA VAL A 218 0.45 4.88 -11.09
C VAL A 218 1.11 4.86 -12.46
N PRO A 219 0.51 5.50 -13.48
CA PRO A 219 1.09 5.53 -14.81
C PRO A 219 2.19 6.61 -14.90
N PRO A 220 3.13 6.49 -15.85
CA PRO A 220 4.26 7.43 -15.97
C PRO A 220 3.85 8.89 -16.15
N GLU A 221 2.77 9.16 -16.89
CA GLU A 221 2.25 10.50 -17.14
C GLU A 221 1.68 11.19 -15.89
N ALA A 222 1.40 10.42 -14.83
CA ALA A 222 0.98 10.95 -13.54
C ALA A 222 2.16 11.32 -12.63
N LEU A 223 3.40 11.08 -13.06
CA LEU A 223 4.61 11.31 -12.27
C LEU A 223 5.38 12.54 -12.74
N LYS A 224 5.93 13.28 -11.79
CA LYS A 224 6.90 14.34 -12.05
C LYS A 224 8.16 14.12 -11.20
N PRO A 225 9.37 14.17 -11.77
CA PRO A 225 10.60 14.03 -10.99
C PRO A 225 10.73 15.13 -9.91
N GLY A 226 11.21 14.74 -8.74
CA GLY A 226 11.37 15.62 -7.59
C GLY A 226 10.12 15.78 -6.75
N LEU A 227 10.18 16.70 -5.79
CA LEU A 227 9.07 17.06 -4.94
C LEU A 227 8.53 18.42 -5.33
N ILE A 228 7.29 18.47 -5.82
CA ILE A 228 6.68 19.64 -6.43
C ILE A 228 5.42 20.00 -5.66
N MET A 229 5.37 21.23 -5.15
CA MET A 229 4.19 21.81 -4.50
C MET A 229 3.13 22.21 -5.52
N GLU A 230 1.94 22.51 -5.02
CA GLU A 230 0.93 23.23 -5.79
C GLU A 230 1.50 24.55 -6.35
N GLY A 231 1.07 24.92 -7.55
CA GLY A 231 1.67 26.05 -8.30
C GLY A 231 2.98 25.71 -9.03
N GLY A 232 3.47 24.47 -8.92
CA GLY A 232 4.62 23.98 -9.70
C GLY A 232 5.99 24.31 -9.09
N LYS A 233 6.02 24.79 -7.85
CA LYS A 233 7.26 25.11 -7.13
C LYS A 233 7.99 23.84 -6.72
N SER A 234 9.24 23.70 -7.14
CA SER A 234 10.10 22.57 -6.77
C SER A 234 10.71 22.79 -5.38
N VAL A 235 10.54 21.82 -4.49
CA VAL A 235 11.05 21.80 -3.10
C VAL A 235 12.29 20.92 -3.02
N LEU A 236 12.28 19.81 -3.75
CA LEU A 236 13.43 18.97 -3.98
C LEU A 236 13.60 18.81 -5.49
N PRO A 237 14.77 19.11 -6.06
CA PRO A 237 15.04 18.73 -7.43
C PRO A 237 14.89 17.20 -7.55
N GLY A 238 14.39 16.72 -8.67
CA GLY A 238 14.47 15.29 -8.98
C GLY A 238 15.91 14.84 -8.80
N GLY A 239 16.15 13.90 -7.89
CA GLY A 239 17.49 13.45 -7.58
C GLY A 239 18.25 13.06 -8.85
N SER A 240 19.45 13.61 -8.98
CA SER A 240 20.49 13.30 -9.97
C SER A 240 21.04 11.87 -9.80
N CYS A 241 20.18 10.86 -9.81
CA CYS A 241 20.61 9.47 -9.90
C CYS A 241 20.29 8.96 -11.31
N ALA A 242 21.36 8.79 -12.09
CA ALA A 242 21.44 8.45 -13.50
C ALA A 242 20.83 7.09 -13.88
N MET A 243 19.55 6.91 -13.59
CA MET A 243 18.77 5.75 -14.05
C MET A 243 17.68 6.26 -14.99
N PRO A 244 17.91 6.22 -16.32
CA PRO A 244 16.86 6.48 -17.29
C PRO A 244 15.69 5.52 -17.06
N GLY A 245 14.45 6.03 -17.03
CA GLY A 245 13.26 5.19 -17.13
C GLY A 245 12.69 4.64 -15.81
N VAL A 246 13.03 5.20 -14.64
CA VAL A 246 12.36 4.83 -13.37
C VAL A 246 10.85 5.07 -13.51
N TRP A 247 10.07 4.02 -13.26
CA TRP A 247 8.61 4.00 -13.42
C TRP A 247 8.12 4.47 -14.80
N GLY A 248 8.94 4.29 -15.83
CA GLY A 248 8.64 4.75 -17.18
C GLY A 248 8.72 6.27 -17.37
N MET A 249 9.20 7.03 -16.38
CA MET A 249 9.47 8.46 -16.55
C MET A 249 10.61 8.65 -17.54
N THR A 250 10.37 9.43 -18.59
CA THR A 250 11.43 9.88 -19.48
C THR A 250 12.22 10.99 -18.80
N GLU A 251 13.55 10.98 -18.94
CA GLU A 251 14.33 12.18 -18.63
C GLU A 251 13.79 13.31 -19.50
N ARG A 252 13.19 14.34 -18.89
CA ARG A 252 13.08 15.61 -19.61
C ARG A 252 14.51 16.11 -19.76
N GLU A 253 14.96 16.23 -21.00
CA GLU A 253 16.13 17.03 -21.35
C GLU A 253 16.06 18.31 -20.53
N VAL A 254 17.09 18.54 -19.72
CA VAL A 254 17.30 19.82 -19.08
C VAL A 254 17.51 20.80 -20.22
N ALA A 255 16.43 21.44 -20.67
CA ALA A 255 16.52 22.56 -21.58
C ALA A 255 17.21 23.68 -20.80
N SER A 256 18.53 23.76 -20.99
CA SER A 256 19.32 24.94 -20.67
C SER A 256 18.75 26.11 -21.46
N ALA A 257 18.10 27.04 -20.77
CA ALA A 257 17.79 28.38 -21.25
C ALA A 257 18.20 29.37 -20.18
#